data_AF-A0AAV3K1X6-F1
#
_entry.id   AF-A0AAV3K1X6-F1
#
_cell.length_a   1.000
_cell.length_b   1.000
_cell.length_c   1.000
_cell.angle_alpha   90.00
_cell.angle_beta   90.00
_cell.angle_gamma   90.00
#
_symmetry.space_group_name_H-M   'P 1'
#
loop_
_entity.id
_entity.type
_entity.pdbx_description
1 polymer ?
#
loop_
_entity_poly.entity_id
_entity_poly.type
_entity_poly.pdbx_seq_one_letter_code
_entity_poly.pdbx_strand_id
1 'polypeptide(L)'
;MGGDNVYAYAPNPVSWIDPLGLSTTNQIRRDSTKGDKEFSTNRAARREAMRQACIPTSQSYTSSLKFMGNDSSGKPMYIENIKINGSGKQYNDKLQLHPQGHVFKDKNPVEYEKPHYHVVKNGVKQDGHLTYDNGNARSTNKYRGDDHKC
;
A
#
# COMPACT_ATOMS: atom_id res chain seq x y z
N MET A 1 31.42 -48.21 1.07
CA MET A 1 30.25 -48.11 1.96
C MET A 1 30.00 -46.61 2.15
N GLY A 2 28.92 -45.95 1.75
CA GLY A 2 27.61 -46.37 1.28
C GLY A 2 26.58 -45.36 1.82
N GLY A 3 26.07 -44.47 0.97
CA GLY A 3 24.77 -43.79 1.12
C GLY A 3 24.74 -42.43 1.81
N ASP A 4 24.75 -41.34 1.01
CA ASP A 4 24.13 -40.08 1.39
C ASP A 4 22.62 -40.30 1.52
N ASN A 5 22.10 -40.24 2.75
CA ASN A 5 20.66 -40.32 2.98
C ASN A 5 20.06 -38.91 2.94
N VAL A 6 19.34 -38.61 1.86
CA VAL A 6 18.80 -37.28 1.49
C VAL A 6 17.42 -37.02 2.12
N TYR A 7 17.03 -37.73 3.18
CA TYR A 7 15.72 -37.54 3.81
C TYR A 7 15.73 -37.64 5.34
N ALA A 8 15.10 -36.62 5.95
CA ALA A 8 14.70 -36.44 7.35
C ALA A 8 15.82 -35.92 8.29
N TYR A 9 15.68 -34.83 9.03
CA TYR A 9 14.50 -34.10 9.52
C TYR A 9 15.00 -32.68 9.87
N ALA A 10 14.57 -31.63 9.16
CA ALA A 10 14.82 -30.27 9.62
C ALA A 10 13.77 -29.98 10.72
N PRO A 11 14.16 -29.89 12.01
CA PRO A 11 13.18 -29.66 13.06
C PRO A 11 12.65 -28.23 12.89
N ASN A 12 11.33 -28.15 12.68
CA ASN A 12 10.39 -27.09 13.07
C ASN A 12 10.97 -25.66 13.22
N PRO A 13 10.51 -24.65 12.46
CA PRO A 13 10.96 -23.27 12.62
C PRO A 13 10.34 -22.66 13.89
N VAL A 14 10.83 -23.10 15.05
CA VAL A 14 10.63 -22.38 16.30
C VAL A 14 11.40 -21.08 16.14
N SER A 15 10.63 -20.03 15.85
CA SER A 15 11.00 -18.62 15.89
C SER A 15 12.24 -18.38 16.73
N TRP A 16 13.31 -17.88 16.11
CA TRP A 16 14.39 -17.25 16.87
C TRP A 16 13.77 -16.13 17.71
N ILE A 17 13.70 -16.37 19.02
CA ILE A 17 13.36 -15.35 20.01
C ILE A 17 14.60 -14.49 20.16
N ASP A 18 14.54 -13.23 19.71
CA ASP A 18 15.57 -12.21 19.93
C ASP A 18 15.54 -11.78 21.41
N PRO A 19 16.51 -12.21 22.24
CA PRO A 19 16.50 -11.93 23.68
C PRO A 19 16.97 -10.50 24.00
N LEU A 20 17.58 -9.81 23.04
CA LEU A 20 18.19 -8.50 23.25
C LEU A 20 17.25 -7.34 22.92
N GLY A 21 16.06 -7.62 22.37
CA GLY A 21 15.09 -6.59 21.98
C GLY A 21 15.68 -5.55 21.03
N LEU A 22 16.73 -5.94 20.29
CA LEU A 22 17.54 -5.06 19.46
C LEU A 22 16.88 -4.82 18.10
N SER A 23 15.72 -5.43 17.83
CA SER A 23 14.77 -4.95 16.83
C SER A 23 14.20 -3.59 17.25
N THR A 24 15.03 -2.55 17.28
CA THR A 24 14.54 -1.18 17.24
C THR A 24 13.58 -1.09 16.07
N THR A 25 12.34 -0.66 16.34
CA THR A 25 11.24 -0.43 15.40
C THR A 25 11.52 0.75 14.45
N ASN A 26 12.80 0.92 14.10
CA ASN A 26 13.27 1.80 13.07
C ASN A 26 12.78 1.21 11.75
N GLN A 27 11.90 1.94 11.08
CA GLN A 27 11.37 1.56 9.77
C GLN A 27 12.57 1.44 8.84
N ILE A 28 13.04 0.24 8.50
CA ILE A 28 14.12 0.09 7.53
C ILE A 28 13.49 0.30 6.16
N ARG A 29 13.99 1.29 5.41
CA ARG A 29 13.56 1.47 4.02
C ARG A 29 13.96 0.24 3.21
N ARG A 30 12.99 -0.42 2.57
CA ARG A 30 13.27 -1.51 1.63
C ARG A 30 14.04 -1.00 0.41
N ASP A 31 14.74 -1.90 -0.26
CA ASP A 31 15.31 -1.62 -1.58
C ASP A 31 14.21 -1.40 -2.62
N SER A 32 14.53 -0.60 -3.64
CA SER A 32 13.61 -0.39 -4.76
C SER A 32 13.47 -1.67 -5.58
N THR A 33 12.24 -2.03 -5.91
CA THR A 33 11.90 -3.22 -6.69
C THR A 33 11.45 -2.80 -8.09
N LYS A 34 11.47 -3.74 -9.04
CA LYS A 34 11.02 -3.48 -10.43
C LYS A 34 9.56 -3.01 -10.52
N GLY A 35 8.76 -3.25 -9.47
CA GLY A 35 7.38 -2.79 -9.37
C GLY A 35 7.24 -1.30 -9.05
N ASP A 36 8.32 -0.65 -8.60
CA ASP A 36 8.32 0.77 -8.25
C ASP A 36 8.24 1.65 -9.49
N LYS A 37 7.31 2.60 -9.46
CA LYS A 37 7.15 3.58 -10.54
C LYS A 37 6.81 4.94 -9.95
N GLU A 38 7.56 5.93 -10.39
CA GLU A 38 7.34 7.33 -10.06
C GLU A 38 6.49 8.00 -11.14
N PHE A 39 5.49 8.78 -10.74
CA PHE A 39 4.62 9.53 -11.63
C PHE A 39 4.61 11.01 -11.27
N SER A 40 4.47 11.87 -12.27
CA SER A 40 4.35 13.31 -12.02
C SER A 40 3.07 13.71 -11.29
N THR A 41 2.01 12.88 -11.33
CA THR A 41 0.71 13.20 -10.72
C THR A 41 0.03 12.02 -10.05
N ASN A 42 -0.75 12.30 -8.99
CA ASN A 42 -1.61 11.34 -8.29
C ASN A 42 -2.52 10.58 -9.26
N ARG A 43 -3.11 11.29 -10.24
CA ARG A 43 -4.00 10.69 -11.23
C ARG A 43 -3.30 9.65 -12.09
N ALA A 44 -2.06 9.90 -12.48
CA ALA A 44 -1.27 8.96 -13.28
C ALA A 44 -0.91 7.72 -12.45
N ALA A 45 -0.38 7.90 -11.24
CA ALA A 45 -0.08 6.79 -10.33
C ALA A 45 -1.32 5.93 -10.04
N ARG A 46 -2.46 6.57 -9.74
CA ARG A 46 -3.74 5.88 -9.51
C ARG A 46 -4.21 5.10 -10.72
N ARG A 47 -4.11 5.67 -11.93
CA ARG A 47 -4.49 4.97 -13.17
C ARG A 47 -3.62 3.74 -13.43
N GLU A 48 -2.32 3.84 -13.17
CA GLU A 48 -1.43 2.67 -13.25
C GLU A 48 -1.80 1.64 -12.19
N ALA A 49 -2.14 2.08 -10.98
CA ALA A 49 -2.57 1.19 -9.89
C ALA A 49 -3.84 0.42 -10.29
N MET A 50 -4.84 1.12 -10.84
CA MET A 50 -6.04 0.51 -11.40
C MET A 50 -5.70 -0.47 -12.54
N ARG A 51 -4.77 -0.11 -13.43
CA ARG A 51 -4.34 -0.97 -14.54
C ARG A 51 -3.71 -2.27 -14.04
N GLN A 52 -2.82 -2.20 -13.04
CA GLN A 52 -2.20 -3.35 -12.40
C GLN A 52 -3.22 -4.22 -11.64
N ALA A 53 -4.21 -3.59 -11.03
CA ALA A 53 -5.35 -4.22 -10.38
C ALA A 53 -6.39 -4.79 -11.35
N CYS A 54 -6.18 -4.67 -12.67
CA CYS A 54 -7.17 -5.06 -13.69
C CYS A 54 -8.55 -4.36 -13.54
N ILE A 55 -8.58 -3.19 -12.93
CA ILE A 55 -9.80 -2.38 -12.77
C ILE A 55 -9.95 -1.49 -14.01
N PRO A 56 -10.96 -1.70 -14.85
CA PRO A 56 -11.12 -0.94 -16.09
C PRO A 56 -11.42 0.53 -15.78
N THR A 57 -10.66 1.42 -16.44
CA THR A 57 -10.85 2.87 -16.33
C THR A 57 -11.83 3.42 -17.37
N SER A 58 -12.22 2.60 -18.35
CA SER A 58 -13.17 2.93 -19.42
C SER A 58 -14.63 2.90 -18.98
N GLN A 59 -14.94 2.21 -17.88
CA GLN A 59 -16.30 2.14 -17.34
C GLN A 59 -16.55 3.26 -16.33
N SER A 60 -17.80 3.70 -16.20
CA SER A 60 -18.18 4.62 -15.14
C SER A 60 -18.14 3.92 -13.78
N TYR A 61 -17.35 4.46 -12.86
CA TYR A 61 -17.24 3.96 -11.49
C TYR A 61 -17.38 5.09 -10.48
N THR A 62 -17.73 4.73 -9.25
CA THR A 62 -17.62 5.59 -8.06
C THR A 62 -16.51 5.05 -7.18
N SER A 63 -15.77 5.93 -6.51
CA SER A 63 -14.73 5.51 -5.56
C SER A 63 -14.91 6.14 -4.19
N SER A 64 -14.58 5.37 -3.15
CA SER A 64 -14.56 5.81 -1.76
C SER A 64 -13.23 5.46 -1.08
N LEU A 65 -12.56 6.45 -0.50
CA LEU A 65 -11.44 6.29 0.43
C LEU A 65 -12.01 5.98 1.81
N LYS A 66 -11.60 4.84 2.36
CA LYS A 66 -11.89 4.46 3.74
C LYS A 66 -10.57 4.48 4.51
N PHE A 67 -10.56 5.17 5.66
CA PHE A 67 -9.42 5.13 6.57
C PHE A 67 -9.24 3.70 7.10
N MET A 68 -8.03 3.17 6.98
CA MET A 68 -7.69 1.83 7.46
C MET A 68 -7.06 1.85 8.85
N GLY A 69 -6.45 2.97 9.22
CA GLY A 69 -5.58 3.07 10.40
C GLY A 69 -4.28 3.78 10.05
N ASN A 70 -3.39 3.80 11.03
CA ASN A 70 -2.02 4.25 10.81
C ASN A 70 -1.16 3.02 10.47
N ASP A 71 -0.23 3.20 9.55
CA ASP A 71 0.78 2.19 9.25
C ASP A 71 1.85 2.12 10.36
N SER A 72 2.85 1.27 10.17
CA SER A 72 3.96 1.13 11.11
C SER A 72 4.79 2.41 11.29
N SER A 73 4.76 3.35 10.33
CA SER A 73 5.37 4.68 10.47
C SER A 73 4.50 5.71 11.19
N GLY A 74 3.29 5.33 11.63
CA GLY A 74 2.34 6.22 12.30
C GLY A 74 1.62 7.17 11.35
N LYS A 75 1.71 6.96 10.04
CA LYS A 75 1.06 7.76 8.99
C LYS A 75 -0.26 7.13 8.57
N PRO A 76 -1.29 7.94 8.26
CA PRO A 76 -2.60 7.42 7.92
C PRO A 76 -2.55 6.68 6.58
N MET A 77 -3.15 5.50 6.55
CA MET A 77 -3.35 4.71 5.34
C MET A 77 -4.84 4.65 5.00
N TYR A 78 -5.14 4.71 3.71
CA TYR A 78 -6.49 4.60 3.19
C TYR A 78 -6.61 3.46 2.19
N ILE A 79 -7.80 2.89 2.08
CA ILE A 79 -8.16 1.96 1.02
C ILE A 79 -9.20 2.60 0.11
N GLU A 80 -8.92 2.61 -1.18
CA GLU A 80 -9.84 3.04 -2.20
C GLU A 80 -10.70 1.84 -2.64
N ASN A 81 -12.00 1.93 -2.33
CA ASN A 81 -13.00 1.00 -2.81
C ASN A 81 -13.59 1.55 -4.10
N ILE A 82 -13.58 0.75 -5.16
CA ILE A 82 -14.11 1.15 -6.47
C ILE A 82 -15.38 0.33 -6.75
N LYS A 83 -16.49 1.04 -7.00
CA LYS A 83 -17.81 0.48 -7.31
C LYS A 83 -18.17 0.73 -8.76
N ILE A 84 -18.71 -0.28 -9.43
CA ILE A 84 -19.21 -0.17 -10.80
C ILE A 84 -20.58 0.51 -10.76
N ASN A 85 -20.73 1.62 -11.46
CA ASN A 85 -22.01 2.34 -11.48
C ASN A 85 -23.08 1.48 -12.17
N GLY A 86 -24.30 1.52 -11.64
CA GLY A 86 -25.45 0.82 -12.21
C GLY A 86 -25.55 -0.69 -11.89
N SER A 87 -24.49 -1.34 -11.41
CA SER A 87 -24.53 -2.77 -11.06
C SER A 87 -24.60 -3.06 -9.55
N GLY A 88 -24.26 -2.08 -8.70
CA GLY A 88 -24.09 -2.26 -7.26
C GLY A 88 -22.87 -3.12 -6.86
N LYS A 89 -22.16 -3.72 -7.83
CA LYS A 89 -20.99 -4.58 -7.60
C LYS A 89 -19.74 -3.73 -7.35
N GLN A 90 -18.89 -4.21 -6.45
CA GLN A 90 -17.56 -3.64 -6.21
C GLN A 90 -16.49 -4.51 -6.88
N TYR A 91 -15.37 -3.91 -7.26
CA TYR A 91 -14.19 -4.70 -7.61
C TYR A 91 -13.61 -5.34 -6.34
N ASN A 92 -13.18 -6.60 -6.47
CA ASN A 92 -12.51 -7.31 -5.38
C ASN A 92 -11.11 -6.75 -5.13
N ASP A 93 -10.45 -6.30 -6.20
CA ASP A 93 -9.15 -5.67 -6.15
C ASP A 93 -9.26 -4.22 -5.62
N LYS A 94 -8.27 -3.82 -4.82
CA LYS A 94 -8.30 -2.56 -4.05
C LYS A 94 -6.99 -1.82 -4.20
N LEU A 95 -7.03 -0.51 -4.00
CA LEU A 95 -5.84 0.32 -3.96
C LEU A 95 -5.63 0.79 -2.53
N GLN A 96 -4.45 0.54 -1.96
CA GLN A 96 -4.03 1.18 -0.72
C GLN A 96 -3.28 2.45 -1.04
N LEU A 97 -3.42 3.45 -0.19
CA LEU A 97 -2.89 4.77 -0.39
C LEU A 97 -2.22 5.26 0.88
N HIS A 98 -0.99 5.72 0.73
CA HIS A 98 -0.25 6.49 1.72
C HIS A 98 -0.15 7.94 1.21
N PRO A 99 -1.09 8.83 1.59
CA PRO A 99 -1.16 10.18 1.04
C PRO A 99 -0.09 11.12 1.59
N GLN A 100 0.53 10.77 2.72
CA GLN A 100 1.59 11.57 3.35
C GLN A 100 2.99 10.99 3.11
N GLY A 101 3.08 9.83 2.45
CA GLY A 101 4.33 9.08 2.35
C GLY A 101 4.87 8.67 3.72
N HIS A 102 6.19 8.46 3.80
CA HIS A 102 6.88 8.00 5.01
C HIS A 102 8.20 8.76 5.22
N VAL A 103 8.62 8.92 6.48
CA VAL A 103 9.93 9.47 6.84
C VAL A 103 10.74 8.37 7.51
N PHE A 104 11.86 8.03 6.92
CA PHE A 104 12.79 7.00 7.37
C PHE A 104 13.93 7.67 8.14
N LYS A 105 13.77 7.74 9.48
CA LYS A 105 14.70 8.41 10.41
C LYS A 105 15.95 7.58 10.75
N ASP A 106 15.95 6.32 10.36
CA ASP A 106 17.01 5.34 10.52
C ASP A 106 18.21 5.61 9.61
N LYS A 107 18.01 6.37 8.53
CA LYS A 107 19.07 6.79 7.61
C LYS A 107 19.57 8.20 7.88
N ASN A 108 20.85 8.43 7.58
CA ASN A 108 21.48 9.75 7.62
C ASN A 108 22.14 10.04 6.25
N PRO A 109 21.62 10.99 5.45
CA PRO A 109 20.48 11.88 5.74
C PRO A 109 19.14 11.14 5.82
N VAL A 110 18.19 11.73 6.54
CA VAL A 110 16.82 11.22 6.67
C VAL A 110 16.20 11.11 5.28
N GLU A 111 15.70 9.92 4.92
CA GLU A 111 15.06 9.68 3.64
C GLU A 111 13.54 9.90 3.74
N TYR A 112 12.98 10.64 2.78
CA TYR A 112 11.54 10.83 2.64
C TYR A 112 11.02 10.01 1.47
N GLU A 113 10.05 9.15 1.73
CA GLU A 113 9.24 8.53 0.71
C GLU A 113 8.01 9.36 0.45
N LYS A 114 7.80 9.65 -0.83
CA LYS A 114 6.68 10.44 -1.30
C LYS A 114 5.36 9.67 -1.17
N PRO A 115 4.22 10.37 -1.32
CA PRO A 115 2.92 9.74 -1.38
C PRO A 115 2.84 8.70 -2.50
N HIS A 116 2.23 7.54 -2.21
CA HIS A 116 2.19 6.44 -3.16
C HIS A 116 0.96 5.55 -2.98
N TYR A 117 0.67 4.76 -4.01
CA TYR A 117 -0.31 3.68 -3.97
C TYR A 117 0.36 2.32 -3.89
N HIS A 118 -0.31 1.38 -3.24
CA HIS A 118 -0.09 -0.06 -3.43
C HIS A 118 -1.30 -0.70 -4.07
N VAL A 119 -1.05 -1.74 -4.85
CA VAL A 119 -2.09 -2.54 -5.49
C VAL A 119 -2.35 -3.77 -4.63
N VAL A 120 -3.62 -4.03 -4.31
CA VAL A 120 -4.06 -5.25 -3.65
C VAL A 120 -4.89 -6.04 -4.63
N LYS A 121 -4.35 -7.17 -5.10
CA LYS A 121 -4.99 -8.04 -6.08
C LYS A 121 -5.37 -9.36 -5.43
N ASN A 122 -6.62 -9.79 -5.56
CA ASN A 122 -7.16 -11.00 -4.91
C ASN A 122 -6.87 -11.06 -3.39
N GLY A 123 -6.89 -9.91 -2.71
CA GLY A 123 -6.58 -9.81 -1.28
C GLY A 123 -5.09 -9.81 -0.93
N VAL A 124 -4.19 -9.96 -1.90
CA VAL A 124 -2.74 -9.96 -1.71
C VAL A 124 -2.13 -8.64 -2.16
N LYS A 125 -1.40 -7.97 -1.25
CA LYS A 125 -0.62 -6.75 -1.57
C LYS A 125 0.48 -7.11 -2.57
N GLN A 126 0.46 -6.46 -3.72
CA GLN A 126 1.48 -6.61 -4.74
C GLN A 126 2.72 -5.79 -4.36
N ASP A 127 3.87 -6.26 -4.82
CA ASP A 127 5.11 -5.51 -4.69
C ASP A 127 5.09 -4.27 -5.61
N GLY A 128 5.78 -3.22 -5.19
CA GLY A 128 5.88 -1.95 -5.91
C GLY A 128 5.12 -0.79 -5.26
N HIS A 129 5.73 0.39 -5.37
CA HIS A 129 5.18 1.68 -4.96
C HIS A 129 4.88 2.49 -6.20
N LEU A 130 3.63 2.91 -6.33
CA LEU A 130 3.18 3.79 -7.40
C LEU A 130 3.15 5.21 -6.84
N THR A 131 4.33 5.81 -6.82
CA THR A 131 4.61 7.09 -6.20
C THR A 131 4.16 8.24 -7.08
N TYR A 132 3.82 9.38 -6.47
CA TYR A 132 3.51 10.59 -7.21
C TYR A 132 4.02 11.88 -6.55
N ASP A 133 4.36 12.85 -7.40
CA ASP A 133 4.87 14.16 -6.95
C ASP A 133 3.74 15.15 -6.63
N ASN A 134 2.73 15.24 -7.49
CA ASN A 134 1.73 16.30 -7.42
C ASN A 134 0.28 15.78 -7.33
N GLY A 135 -0.53 16.54 -6.59
CA GLY A 135 -1.97 16.36 -6.51
C GLY A 135 -2.40 15.56 -5.27
N ASN A 136 -3.55 15.94 -4.73
CA ASN A 136 -4.11 15.25 -3.57
C ASN A 136 -4.86 14.00 -4.01
N ALA A 137 -4.81 12.98 -3.16
CA ALA A 137 -5.71 11.85 -3.28
C ALA A 137 -7.16 12.34 -3.31
N ARG A 138 -7.99 11.73 -4.17
CA ARG A 138 -9.41 12.08 -4.28
C ARG A 138 -10.08 11.95 -2.91
N SER A 139 -10.45 13.07 -2.29
CA SER A 139 -11.37 13.05 -1.16
C SER A 139 -12.69 12.48 -1.67
N THR A 140 -13.12 11.37 -1.08
CA THR A 140 -14.40 10.76 -1.41
C THR A 140 -15.52 11.23 -0.51
N ASN A 141 -15.20 12.09 0.47
CA ASN A 141 -16.20 12.94 1.08
C ASN A 141 -16.41 14.15 0.17
N LYS A 142 -17.26 13.98 -0.85
CA LYS A 142 -17.92 15.10 -1.52
C LYS A 142 -18.90 15.83 -0.58
N TYR A 143 -19.22 15.24 0.58
CA TYR A 143 -20.02 15.84 1.64
C TYR A 143 -19.31 15.66 2.99
N ARG A 144 -18.46 16.62 3.35
CA ARG A 144 -18.52 17.19 4.70
C ARG A 144 -19.18 18.55 4.55
N GLY A 145 -20.45 18.53 4.18
CA GLY A 145 -21.35 19.59 4.62
C GLY A 145 -21.56 19.32 6.09
N ASP A 146 -20.65 19.79 6.94
CA ASP A 146 -21.05 20.15 8.29
C ASP A 146 -21.88 21.43 8.13
N ASP A 147 -23.16 21.22 7.83
CA ASP A 147 -24.23 22.15 8.15
C ASP A 147 -24.29 22.27 9.67
N HIS A 148 -23.31 22.96 10.27
CA HIS A 148 -23.46 23.53 11.60
C HIS A 148 -23.76 25.00 11.45
N LYS A 149 -25.06 25.28 11.49
CA LYS A 149 -25.66 26.51 12.02
C LYS A 149 -24.78 27.09 13.14
N CYS A 150 -24.36 28.35 12.99
CA CYS A 150 -24.93 29.52 13.67
C CYS A 150 -24.82 30.72 12.73
#